data_AF-A0A497NX91-F1
#
_entry.id   AF-A0A497NX91-F1
#
_cell.length_a   1.000
_cell.length_b   1.000
_cell.length_c   1.000
_cell.angle_alpha   90.00
_cell.angle_beta   90.00
_cell.angle_gamma   90.00
#
_symmetry.space_group_name_H-M   'P 1'
#
loop_
_entity.id
_entity.type
_entity.pdbx_description
1 polymer ?
#
loop_
_entity_poly.entity_id
_entity_poly.type
_entity_poly.pdbx_seq_one_letter_code
_entity_poly.pdbx_strand_id
1 'polypeptide(L)'
;MTDRCVVWYPTIFPDRCDGCEKLEAPRCVQFCPNEVFEIRDGKAVVAHPYKCVYRCTACEPLCPRKAISFPKRGTAFAKVKPKDKGLLRKVVCVKCGKAFWTNREIDICIDCESKQNRRGI
;
A
#
# COMPACT_ATOMS: atom_id res chain seq x y z
N MET A 1 9.01 7.13 -21.34
CA MET A 1 7.63 6.63 -21.17
C MET A 1 7.69 5.52 -20.14
N THR A 2 7.68 5.85 -18.85
CA THR A 2 7.66 4.83 -17.80
C THR A 2 6.26 4.25 -17.76
N ASP A 3 6.06 3.20 -18.55
CA ASP A 3 4.97 2.26 -18.42
C ASP A 3 4.96 1.77 -16.97
N ARG A 4 4.04 2.33 -16.18
CA ARG A 4 3.82 1.89 -14.82
C ARG A 4 3.00 0.62 -14.96
N CYS A 5 3.63 -0.52 -14.74
CA CYS A 5 2.95 -1.79 -14.47
C CYS A 5 2.09 -1.64 -13.21
N VAL A 6 0.93 -0.98 -13.36
CA VAL A 6 -0.07 -0.85 -12.31
C VAL A 6 -0.79 -2.18 -12.24
N VAL A 7 -0.54 -2.94 -11.19
CA VAL A 7 -1.22 -4.20 -10.97
C VAL A 7 -2.69 -3.90 -10.66
N TRP A 8 -3.57 -4.24 -11.58
CA TRP A 8 -5.00 -3.96 -11.50
C TRP A 8 -5.79 -5.27 -11.46
N TYR A 9 -6.37 -5.57 -10.30
CA TYR A 9 -7.26 -6.69 -10.07
C TYR A 9 -8.03 -6.44 -8.76
N PRO A 10 -9.18 -7.10 -8.56
CA PRO A 10 -9.95 -6.95 -7.33
C PRO A 10 -9.26 -7.62 -6.13
N THR A 11 -9.58 -7.18 -4.92
CA THR A 11 -9.31 -7.92 -3.68
C THR A 11 -10.62 -8.49 -3.16
N ILE A 12 -10.61 -9.75 -2.73
CA ILE A 12 -11.74 -10.37 -2.01
C ILE A 12 -11.49 -10.30 -0.51
N PHE A 13 -12.49 -9.88 0.25
CA PHE A 13 -12.54 -9.87 1.72
C PHE A 13 -13.24 -11.14 2.23
N PRO A 14 -12.48 -12.14 2.72
CA PRO A 14 -13.05 -13.43 3.10
C PRO A 14 -13.96 -13.38 4.33
N ASP A 15 -13.86 -12.34 5.15
CA ASP A 15 -14.76 -12.06 6.28
C ASP A 15 -16.18 -11.68 5.83
N ARG A 16 -16.33 -11.16 4.61
CA ARG A 16 -17.62 -10.75 4.05
C ARG A 16 -18.17 -11.73 3.03
N CYS A 17 -17.28 -12.44 2.34
CA CYS A 17 -17.65 -13.41 1.33
C CYS A 17 -18.27 -14.66 1.98
N ASP A 18 -19.52 -14.91 1.65
CA ASP A 18 -20.31 -16.09 2.02
C ASP A 18 -20.40 -17.10 0.85
N GLY A 19 -19.51 -16.99 -0.13
CA GLY A 19 -19.53 -17.83 -1.33
C GLY A 19 -20.73 -17.63 -2.24
N CYS A 20 -21.62 -16.68 -1.95
CA CYS A 20 -22.96 -16.65 -2.54
C CYS A 20 -23.72 -17.98 -2.36
N GLU A 21 -23.53 -18.67 -1.23
CA GLU A 21 -24.14 -19.99 -0.94
C GLU A 21 -25.67 -20.03 -1.10
N LYS A 22 -26.33 -18.86 -1.03
CA LYS A 22 -27.80 -18.70 -1.17
C LYS A 22 -28.25 -18.45 -2.61
N LEU A 23 -27.33 -18.40 -3.57
CA LEU A 23 -27.59 -18.19 -4.99
C LEU A 23 -27.20 -19.45 -5.77
N GLU A 24 -27.84 -19.67 -6.91
CA GLU A 24 -27.53 -20.81 -7.80
C GLU A 24 -26.05 -20.83 -8.21
N ALA A 25 -25.44 -19.66 -8.37
CA ALA A 25 -24.03 -19.53 -8.65
C ALA A 25 -23.43 -18.23 -8.09
N PRO A 26 -22.12 -18.19 -7.79
CA PRO A 26 -21.44 -16.99 -7.36
C PRO A 26 -21.46 -15.91 -8.43
N ARG A 27 -22.08 -14.76 -8.13
CA ARG A 27 -22.25 -13.66 -9.09
C ARG A 27 -20.93 -13.16 -9.68
N CYS A 28 -19.86 -13.11 -8.89
CA CYS A 28 -18.55 -12.66 -9.38
C CYS A 28 -17.93 -13.63 -10.40
N VAL A 29 -18.10 -14.94 -10.20
CA VAL A 29 -17.62 -15.98 -11.12
C VAL A 29 -18.45 -15.99 -12.39
N GLN A 30 -19.78 -16.00 -12.27
CA GLN A 30 -20.72 -15.98 -13.39
C GLN A 30 -20.58 -14.73 -14.27
N PHE A 31 -20.39 -13.57 -13.65
CA PHE A 31 -20.36 -12.30 -14.36
C PHE A 31 -19.04 -12.06 -15.10
N CYS A 32 -17.91 -12.63 -14.63
CA CYS A 32 -16.60 -12.30 -15.17
C CYS A 32 -16.22 -13.25 -16.32
N PRO A 33 -16.31 -12.83 -17.61
CA PRO A 33 -15.98 -13.71 -18.74
C PRO A 33 -14.48 -14.04 -18.81
N ASN A 34 -13.64 -13.27 -18.12
CA ASN A 34 -12.19 -13.46 -18.07
C ASN A 34 -11.77 -14.43 -16.96
N GLU A 35 -12.72 -15.10 -16.28
CA GLU A 35 -12.44 -16.14 -15.29
C GLU A 35 -11.49 -15.67 -14.19
N VAL A 36 -11.59 -14.40 -13.75
CA VAL A 36 -10.68 -13.84 -12.74
C VAL A 36 -10.86 -14.53 -11.38
N PHE A 37 -12.06 -15.07 -11.12
CA PHE A 37 -12.46 -15.64 -9.84
C PHE A 37 -12.68 -17.15 -9.90
N GLU A 38 -12.34 -17.83 -8.81
CA GLU A 38 -12.71 -19.22 -8.52
C GLU A 38 -13.39 -19.30 -7.14
N ILE A 39 -14.06 -20.41 -6.86
CA ILE A 39 -14.53 -20.75 -5.50
C ILE A 39 -13.59 -21.77 -4.89
N ARG A 40 -13.06 -21.46 -3.70
CA ARG A 40 -12.27 -22.37 -2.86
C ARG A 40 -12.77 -22.26 -1.43
N ASP A 41 -12.99 -23.39 -0.77
CA ASP A 41 -13.49 -23.48 0.61
C ASP A 41 -14.77 -22.64 0.84
N GLY A 42 -15.68 -22.66 -0.15
CA GLY A 42 -16.93 -21.90 -0.10
C GLY A 42 -16.75 -20.38 -0.19
N LYS A 43 -15.59 -19.88 -0.62
CA LYS A 43 -15.33 -18.43 -0.78
C LYS A 43 -14.73 -18.13 -2.14
N ALA A 44 -15.01 -16.92 -2.64
CA ALA A 44 -14.38 -16.42 -3.85
C ALA A 44 -12.90 -16.10 -3.62
N VAL A 45 -12.06 -16.50 -4.56
CA VAL A 45 -10.63 -16.15 -4.62
C VAL A 45 -10.31 -15.57 -5.98
N VAL A 46 -9.29 -14.71 -6.06
CA VAL A 46 -8.78 -14.19 -7.34
C VAL A 46 -7.73 -15.16 -7.88
N ALA A 47 -8.17 -16.12 -8.69
CA ALA A 47 -7.30 -17.16 -9.25
C ALA A 47 -6.44 -16.64 -10.40
N HIS A 48 -6.99 -15.73 -11.21
CA HIS A 48 -6.33 -15.21 -12.41
C HIS A 48 -6.29 -13.68 -12.41
N PRO A 49 -5.48 -13.05 -11.53
CA PRO A 49 -5.44 -11.58 -11.39
C PRO A 49 -5.04 -10.88 -12.69
N TYR A 50 -4.14 -11.47 -13.48
CA TYR A 50 -3.67 -10.89 -14.74
C TYR A 50 -4.69 -10.94 -15.89
N LYS A 51 -5.76 -11.73 -15.76
CA LYS A 51 -6.90 -11.71 -16.70
C LYS A 51 -7.87 -10.56 -16.42
N CYS A 52 -7.68 -9.80 -15.32
CA CYS A 52 -8.52 -8.65 -15.01
C CYS A 52 -8.20 -7.46 -15.93
N VAL A 53 -9.20 -6.99 -16.66
CA VAL A 53 -9.04 -5.84 -17.56
C VAL A 53 -8.76 -4.57 -16.76
N TYR A 54 -7.70 -3.85 -17.14
CA TYR A 54 -7.32 -2.58 -16.49
C TYR A 54 -8.52 -1.62 -16.40
N ARG A 55 -8.76 -1.09 -15.20
CA ARG A 55 -9.88 -0.19 -14.85
C ARG A 55 -11.29 -0.80 -14.90
N CYS A 56 -11.45 -2.09 -15.22
CA CYS A 56 -12.73 -2.76 -15.04
C CYS A 56 -13.04 -2.88 -13.55
N THR A 57 -14.21 -2.41 -13.13
CA THR A 57 -14.72 -2.46 -11.74
C THR A 57 -16.12 -3.06 -11.67
N ALA A 58 -16.65 -3.59 -12.78
CA ALA A 58 -18.06 -3.94 -12.90
C ALA A 58 -18.51 -5.04 -11.95
N CYS A 59 -17.60 -5.92 -11.49
CA CYS A 59 -17.92 -6.96 -10.51
C CYS A 59 -18.04 -6.44 -9.07
N GLU A 60 -17.46 -5.27 -8.73
CA GLU A 60 -17.50 -4.69 -7.37
C GLU A 60 -18.95 -4.47 -6.87
N PRO A 61 -19.82 -3.75 -7.58
CA PRO A 61 -21.21 -3.52 -7.13
C PRO A 61 -22.10 -4.77 -7.21
N LEU A 62 -21.70 -5.82 -7.94
CA LEU A 62 -22.51 -7.04 -8.09
C LEU A 62 -22.48 -7.94 -6.87
N CYS A 63 -21.47 -7.79 -6.01
CA CYS A 63 -21.36 -8.58 -4.79
C CYS A 63 -22.36 -8.07 -3.74
N PRO A 64 -23.41 -8.84 -3.38
CA PRO A 64 -24.42 -8.41 -2.40
C PRO A 64 -23.82 -8.20 -1.01
N ARG A 65 -22.71 -8.90 -0.71
CA ARG A 65 -21.98 -8.79 0.56
C ARG A 65 -20.92 -7.70 0.58
N LYS A 66 -20.72 -6.98 -0.55
CA LYS A 66 -19.65 -5.97 -0.69
C LYS A 66 -18.28 -6.52 -0.28
N ALA A 67 -17.99 -7.75 -0.71
CA ALA A 67 -16.75 -8.47 -0.40
C ALA A 67 -15.65 -8.23 -1.44
N ILE A 68 -15.92 -7.47 -2.50
CA ILE A 68 -14.98 -7.17 -3.59
C ILE A 68 -14.59 -5.71 -3.48
N SER A 69 -13.31 -5.38 -3.66
CA SER A 69 -12.88 -3.99 -3.82
C SER A 69 -11.72 -3.85 -4.80
N PHE A 70 -11.69 -2.74 -5.53
CA PHE A 70 -10.59 -2.38 -6.42
C PHE A 70 -9.64 -1.33 -5.84
N PRO A 71 -8.39 -1.26 -6.33
CA PRO A 71 -7.51 -0.13 -6.08
C PRO A 71 -8.19 1.19 -6.47
N LYS A 72 -8.28 2.16 -5.56
CA LYS A 72 -8.85 3.48 -5.89
C LYS A 72 -7.95 4.21 -6.89
N ARG A 73 -8.55 4.97 -7.83
CA ARG A 73 -7.79 5.83 -8.76
C ARG A 73 -6.90 6.77 -7.94
N GLY A 74 -5.58 6.71 -8.19
CA GLY A 74 -4.56 7.46 -7.42
C GLY A 74 -3.91 6.68 -6.27
N THR A 75 -4.41 5.48 -5.93
CA THR A 75 -3.81 4.59 -4.93
C THR A 75 -3.56 3.21 -5.53
N ALA A 76 -2.86 3.17 -6.67
CA ALA A 76 -2.15 1.97 -7.12
C ALA A 76 -0.90 1.75 -6.27
N PHE A 77 -1.09 1.62 -4.96
CA PHE A 77 -0.10 1.15 -4.01
C PHE A 77 -0.91 0.56 -2.87
N ALA A 78 -0.78 -0.75 -2.63
CA ALA A 78 -0.70 -1.17 -1.25
C ALA A 78 0.44 -0.31 -0.66
N LYS A 79 0.09 0.83 -0.07
CA LYS A 79 0.98 1.50 0.85
C LYS A 79 1.11 0.49 2.00
N VAL A 80 2.05 -0.44 1.88
CA VAL A 80 3.01 -0.56 2.97
C VAL A 80 3.36 0.89 3.23
N LYS A 81 2.84 1.46 4.33
CA LYS A 81 3.27 2.77 4.76
C LYS A 81 4.80 2.66 4.70
N PRO A 82 5.52 3.44 3.88
CA PRO A 82 6.90 3.67 4.24
C PRO A 82 6.74 4.27 5.63
N LYS A 83 7.10 3.51 6.67
CA LYS A 83 7.30 4.15 7.95
C LYS A 83 8.36 5.18 7.61
N ASP A 84 7.96 6.45 7.58
CA ASP A 84 8.84 7.60 7.48
C ASP A 84 9.81 7.49 8.65
N LYS A 85 10.91 6.77 8.45
CA LYS A 85 11.96 6.58 9.42
C LYS A 85 13.28 6.52 8.66
N GLY A 86 13.82 7.71 8.42
CA GLY A 86 15.25 7.87 8.59
C GLY A 86 15.99 8.57 7.47
N LEU A 87 15.73 9.86 7.27
CA LEU A 87 16.86 10.77 7.04
C LEU A 87 17.35 11.38 8.36
N LEU A 88 16.51 11.39 9.40
CA LEU A 88 16.92 11.87 10.73
C LEU A 88 17.45 10.70 11.56
N ARG A 89 18.74 10.76 11.89
CA ARG A 89 19.38 9.91 12.91
C ARG A 89 19.49 10.67 14.23
N LYS A 90 19.32 9.97 15.35
CA LYS A 90 19.56 10.52 16.68
C LYS A 90 21.03 10.31 17.04
N VAL A 91 21.76 11.38 17.27
CA VAL A 91 23.19 11.37 17.62
C VAL A 91 23.45 12.23 18.84
N VAL A 92 24.62 12.07 19.45
CA VAL A 92 25.07 12.86 20.59
C VAL A 92 26.15 13.81 20.11
N CYS A 93 25.99 15.11 20.40
CA CYS A 93 26.97 16.11 20.01
C CYS A 93 28.33 15.84 20.66
N VAL A 94 29.38 15.70 19.85
CA VAL A 94 30.76 15.48 20.33
C VAL A 94 31.32 16.65 21.17
N LYS A 95 30.70 17.84 21.07
CA LYS A 95 31.13 19.04 21.81
C LYS A 95 30.42 19.23 23.14
N CYS A 96 29.11 19.01 23.22
CA CYS A 96 28.31 19.34 24.40
C CYS A 96 27.55 18.16 25.02
N GLY A 97 27.64 16.96 24.43
CA GLY A 97 26.97 15.77 24.95
C GLY A 97 25.44 15.77 24.79
N LYS A 98 24.85 16.80 24.18
CA LYS A 98 23.39 16.86 23.95
C LYS A 98 22.98 15.90 22.85
N ALA A 99 21.96 15.09 23.11
CA ALA A 99 21.30 14.27 22.09
C ALA A 99 20.44 15.17 21.16
N PHE A 100 20.62 15.04 19.85
CA PHE A 100 19.86 15.78 18.85
C PHE A 100 19.58 14.91 17.61
N TRP A 101 18.60 15.33 16.82
CA TRP A 101 18.25 14.67 15.57
C TRP A 101 18.87 15.45 14.42
N THR A 102 19.53 14.76 13.50
CA THR A 102 20.11 15.39 12.30
C THR A 102 20.06 14.46 11.11
N ASN A 103 19.95 15.06 9.92
CA ASN A 103 20.13 14.40 8.62
C ASN A 103 21.53 14.67 8.03
N ARG A 104 22.41 15.33 8.78
CA ARG A 104 23.79 15.61 8.40
C ARG A 104 24.73 14.51 8.89
N GLU A 105 25.85 14.35 8.22
CA GLU A 105 26.89 13.38 8.60
C GLU A 105 27.74 13.84 9.80
N ILE A 106 27.56 15.10 10.23
CA ILE A 106 28.34 15.73 11.30
C ILE A 106 27.63 15.61 12.65
N ASP A 107 28.31 15.03 13.63
CA ASP A 107 27.81 14.84 15.01
C ASP A 107 28.05 16.07 15.90
N ILE A 108 27.77 17.27 15.37
CA ILE A 108 27.86 18.55 16.08
C ILE A 108 26.48 19.23 16.03
N CYS A 109 25.93 19.58 17.20
CA CYS A 109 24.65 20.29 17.25
C CYS A 109 24.78 21.72 16.68
N ILE A 110 23.66 22.26 16.18
CA ILE A 110 23.59 23.60 15.57
C ILE A 110 24.14 24.67 16.54
N ASP A 111 23.83 24.58 17.84
CA ASP A 111 24.32 25.52 18.86
C ASP A 111 25.86 25.52 18.99
N CYS A 112 26.51 24.36 18.82
CA CYS A 112 27.96 24.23 18.89
C CYS A 112 28.62 24.66 17.58
N GLU A 113 27.99 24.38 16.43
CA GLU A 113 28.44 24.82 15.11
C GLU A 113 28.42 26.36 15.01
N SER A 114 27.33 27.01 15.44
CA SER A 114 27.22 28.48 15.44
C SER A 114 28.22 29.18 16.38
N LYS A 115 28.76 28.48 17.38
CA LYS A 115 29.84 29.00 18.25
C LYS A 115 31.23 28.86 17.61
N GLN A 116 31.43 27.92 16.69
CA GLN A 116 32.69 27.78 15.94
C GLN A 116 32.81 28.88 14.88
N ASN A 117 31.69 29.28 14.26
CA ASN A 117 31.67 30.34 13.23
C ASN A 117 31.89 31.77 13.77
N ARG A 118 32.11 31.96 15.09
CA ARG A 118 32.45 33.26 15.71
C ARG A 118 33.91 33.36 16.20
N ARG A 119 34.75 32.37 15.88
CA ARG A 119 36.17 32.35 16.29
C ARG A 119 37.15 32.47 15.11
N GLY A 120 36.65 32.88 13.95
CA GLY A 120 37.47 33.13 12.76
C GLY A 120 37.02 34.41 12.07
N ILE A 121 37.75 35.48 12.37
CA ILE A 121 37.68 36.86 11.82
C ILE A 121 36.62 37.74 12.48
#